data_AF-A0A2M6ZXT2-F1
#
_entry.id   AF-A0A2M6ZXT2-F1
#
_cell.length_a   1.000
_cell.length_b   1.000
_cell.length_c   1.000
_cell.angle_alpha   90.00
_cell.angle_beta   90.00
_cell.angle_gamma   90.00
#
_symmetry.space_group_name_H-M   'P 1'
#
loop_
_entity.id
_entity.type
_entity.pdbx_description
1 polymer ?
#
loop_
_entity_poly.entity_id
_entity_poly.type
_entity_poly.pdbx_seq_one_letter_code
_entity_poly.pdbx_strand_id
1 'polypeptide(L)'
;MSRTTMIHARVPIDLKEEVTKILKKVGLSATEAITLFYSQVKLHKGIPFPVRIPNKETLQALKEVAEGKTVDFDNLDDFFADIKS
;
A
#
# COMPACT_ATOMS: atom_id res chain seq x y z
N MET A 1 -0.72 -2.90 -30.21
CA MET A 1 0.55 -3.21 -29.53
C MET A 1 0.59 -2.47 -28.20
N SER A 2 0.50 -3.18 -27.08
CA SER A 2 0.66 -2.59 -25.74
C SER A 2 2.13 -2.17 -25.54
N ARG A 3 2.36 -0.92 -25.12
CA ARG A 3 3.71 -0.44 -24.79
C ARG A 3 4.17 -1.16 -23.51
N THR A 4 5.27 -1.91 -23.60
CA THR A 4 5.91 -2.56 -22.45
C THR A 4 7.11 -1.74 -21.99
N THR A 5 7.33 -1.67 -20.68
CA THR A 5 8.52 -1.07 -20.08
C THR A 5 9.21 -2.09 -19.17
N MET A 6 10.53 -1.99 -19.04
CA MET A 6 11.29 -2.83 -18.11
C MET A 6 11.25 -2.26 -16.70
N ILE A 7 11.25 -3.15 -15.71
CA ILE A 7 11.35 -2.81 -14.29
C ILE A 7 12.72 -3.28 -13.80
N HIS A 8 13.53 -2.35 -13.31
CA HIS A 8 14.83 -2.64 -12.70
C HIS A 8 14.75 -2.41 -11.20
N ALA A 9 15.04 -3.45 -10.41
CA ALA A 9 15.10 -3.37 -8.96
C ALA A 9 16.33 -4.13 -8.46
N ARG A 10 17.05 -3.53 -7.50
CA ARG A 10 18.13 -4.21 -6.78
C ARG A 10 17.53 -4.97 -5.60
N VAL A 11 17.84 -6.25 -5.51
CA VAL A 11 17.42 -7.11 -4.40
C VAL A 11 18.62 -7.90 -3.88
N PRO A 12 18.64 -8.25 -2.58
CA PRO A 12 19.60 -9.21 -2.05
C PRO A 12 19.54 -10.56 -2.79
N ILE A 13 20.69 -11.20 -2.95
CA ILE A 13 20.82 -12.43 -3.75
C ILE A 13 20.11 -13.62 -3.08
N ASP A 14 20.29 -13.74 -1.78
CA ASP A 14 19.63 -14.69 -0.89
C ASP A 14 18.10 -14.60 -1.02
N LEU A 15 17.57 -13.38 -0.92
CA LEU A 15 16.14 -13.12 -1.09
C LEU A 15 15.64 -13.57 -2.47
N LYS A 16 16.37 -13.24 -3.54
CA LYS A 16 16.00 -13.63 -4.90
C LYS A 16 15.95 -15.14 -5.06
N GLU A 17 16.95 -15.85 -4.54
CA GLU A 17 17.04 -17.30 -4.65
C GLU A 17 15.93 -18.02 -3.89
N GLU A 18 15.66 -17.61 -2.65
CA GLU A 18 14.60 -18.18 -1.83
C GLU A 18 13.22 -17.97 -2.47
N VAL A 19 12.92 -16.73 -2.86
CA VAL A 19 11.64 -16.39 -3.49
C VAL A 19 11.48 -17.13 -4.82
N THR A 20 12.52 -17.25 -5.63
CA THR A 20 12.45 -18.00 -6.90
C THR A 20 12.12 -19.48 -6.67
N LYS A 21 12.66 -20.10 -5.62
CA LYS A 21 12.30 -21.49 -5.26
C LYS A 21 10.84 -21.60 -4.85
N ILE A 22 10.31 -20.64 -4.09
CA ILE A 22 8.90 -20.60 -3.69
C ILE A 22 7.99 -20.41 -4.91
N LEU A 23 8.29 -19.43 -5.77
CA LEU A 23 7.50 -19.14 -6.97
C LEU A 23 7.45 -20.33 -7.93
N LYS A 24 8.57 -21.04 -8.12
CA LYS A 24 8.60 -22.28 -8.91
C LYS A 24 7.67 -23.35 -8.37
N LYS A 25 7.54 -23.50 -7.04
CA LYS A 25 6.63 -24.48 -6.43
C LYS A 25 5.16 -24.16 -6.71
N VAL A 26 4.82 -22.89 -6.86
CA VAL A 26 3.45 -22.44 -7.20
C VAL A 26 3.25 -22.21 -8.70
N GLY A 27 4.23 -22.57 -9.54
CA GLY A 27 4.12 -22.48 -11.00
C GLY A 27 4.24 -21.06 -11.57
N LEU A 28 4.85 -20.13 -10.83
CA LEU A 28 5.04 -18.74 -11.26
C LEU A 28 6.51 -18.42 -11.53
N SER A 29 6.74 -17.60 -12.56
CA SER A 29 8.00 -16.89 -12.76
C SER A 29 8.06 -15.61 -11.92
N ALA A 30 9.27 -15.08 -11.71
CA ALA A 30 9.45 -13.81 -11.03
C ALA A 30 8.76 -12.65 -11.77
N THR A 31 8.77 -12.66 -13.10
CA THR A 31 8.10 -11.64 -13.93
C THR A 31 6.59 -11.68 -13.71
N GLU A 32 5.97 -12.87 -13.74
CA GLU A 32 4.53 -13.01 -13.51
C GLU A 32 4.15 -12.56 -12.10
N ALA A 33 4.93 -12.93 -11.09
CA ALA A 33 4.70 -12.49 -9.71
C ALA A 33 4.76 -10.95 -9.59
N ILE A 34 5.74 -10.30 -10.24
CA ILE A 34 5.83 -8.84 -10.27
C ILE A 34 4.62 -8.24 -11.00
N THR A 35 4.23 -8.77 -12.17
CA THR A 35 3.06 -8.29 -12.90
C THR A 35 1.77 -8.43 -12.08
N LEU A 36 1.60 -9.53 -11.36
CA LEU A 36 0.48 -9.76 -10.44
C LEU A 36 0.48 -8.74 -9.30
N PHE A 37 1.64 -8.47 -8.69
CA PHE A 37 1.78 -7.45 -7.66
C PHE A 37 1.31 -6.08 -8.16
N TYR A 38 1.79 -5.60 -9.32
CA TYR A 38 1.36 -4.33 -9.90
C TYR A 38 -0.14 -4.31 -10.23
N SER A 39 -0.68 -5.44 -10.69
CA SER A 39 -2.11 -5.58 -10.99
C SER A 39 -2.95 -5.45 -9.72
N GLN A 40 -2.51 -6.07 -8.62
CA GLN A 40 -3.17 -5.97 -7.33
C GLN A 40 -3.08 -4.56 -6.74
N VAL A 41 -1.92 -3.90 -6.86
CA VAL A 41 -1.75 -2.49 -6.47
C VAL A 41 -2.73 -1.59 -7.22
N LYS A 42 -2.84 -1.77 -8.54
CA LYS A 42 -3.77 -1.03 -9.39
C LYS A 42 -5.23 -1.29 -9.00
N LEU A 43 -5.59 -2.54 -8.73
CA LEU A 43 -6.96 -2.94 -8.40
C LEU A 43 -7.42 -2.35 -7.06
N HIS A 44 -6.57 -2.44 -6.04
CA HIS A 44 -6.90 -2.05 -4.67
C HIS A 44 -6.56 -0.59 -4.34
N LYS A 45 -5.93 0.15 -5.27
CA LYS A 45 -5.38 1.50 -5.05
C LYS A 45 -4.53 1.57 -3.77
N GLY A 46 -3.79 0.51 -3.49
CA GLY A 46 -3.09 0.33 -2.23
C GLY A 46 -2.16 -0.88 -2.28
N ILE A 47 -1.42 -1.10 -1.21
CA ILE A 47 -0.50 -2.23 -1.13
C ILE A 47 -1.31 -3.54 -0.98
N PRO A 48 -1.01 -4.60 -1.75
CA PRO A 48 -1.82 -5.82 -1.84
C PRO A 48 -1.49 -6.83 -0.73
N PHE A 49 -1.12 -6.32 0.42
CA PHE A 49 -0.94 -7.06 1.66
C PHE A 49 -1.23 -6.11 2.82
N PRO A 50 -1.71 -6.62 3.96
CA PRO A 50 -2.08 -5.79 5.10
C PRO A 50 -0.87 -5.01 5.60
N VAL A 51 -0.90 -3.68 5.46
CA VAL A 51 0.10 -2.78 6.02
C VAL A 51 -0.21 -2.61 7.50
N ARG A 52 0.41 -3.44 8.34
CA ARG A 52 0.14 -3.48 9.79
C ARG A 52 0.82 -2.38 10.59
N ILE A 53 1.78 -1.67 10.00
CA ILE A 53 2.53 -0.62 10.69
C ILE A 53 1.91 0.73 10.28
N PRO A 54 1.19 1.41 11.18
CA PRO A 54 0.67 2.74 10.90
C PRO A 54 1.84 3.67 10.59
N ASN A 55 1.67 4.50 9.55
CA ASN A 55 2.68 5.48 9.19
C ASN A 55 2.69 6.61 10.25
N LYS A 56 3.67 7.52 10.18
CA LYS A 56 3.82 8.61 11.16
C LYS A 56 2.58 9.50 11.27
N GLU A 57 1.93 9.77 10.15
CA GLU A 57 0.72 10.58 10.07
C GLU A 57 -0.47 9.88 10.75
N THR A 58 -0.69 8.60 10.47
CA THR A 58 -1.71 7.77 11.14
C THR A 58 -1.44 7.67 12.64
N LEU A 59 -0.18 7.51 13.05
CA LEU A 59 0.20 7.50 14.47
C LEU A 59 -0.09 8.84 15.15
N GLN A 60 0.15 9.95 14.47
CA GLN A 60 -0.15 11.28 14.99
C GLN A 60 -1.66 11.52 15.13
N ALA A 61 -2.44 11.17 14.10
CA ALA A 61 -3.90 11.25 14.16
C ALA A 61 -4.48 10.40 15.31
N LEU A 62 -3.96 9.19 15.53
CA LEU A 62 -4.37 8.34 16.66
C LEU A 62 -4.00 8.97 18.02
N LYS A 63 -2.87 9.67 18.13
CA LYS A 63 -2.49 10.41 19.35
C LYS A 63 -3.40 11.60 19.60
N GLU A 64 -3.70 12.39 18.57
CA GLU A 64 -4.58 13.56 18.67
C GLU A 64 -5.99 13.14 19.15
N VAL A 65 -6.51 12.02 18.63
CA VAL A 65 -7.75 11.42 19.13
C VAL A 65 -7.63 11.00 20.60
N ALA A 66 -6.56 10.31 20.99
CA ALA A 66 -6.35 9.86 22.37
C ALA A 66 -6.18 11.01 23.36
N GLU A 67 -5.61 12.14 22.91
CA GLU A 67 -5.42 13.37 23.69
C GLU A 67 -6.66 14.27 23.70
N GLY A 68 -7.75 13.88 23.03
CA GLY A 68 -8.99 14.66 22.95
C GLY A 68 -8.85 15.93 22.11
N LYS A 69 -7.85 16.01 21.23
CA LYS A 69 -7.67 17.09 20.25
C LYS A 69 -8.53 16.84 19.01
N THR A 70 -9.80 16.52 19.23
CA THR A 70 -10.80 16.33 18.17
C THR A 70 -11.67 17.57 18.07
N VAL A 71 -12.17 17.83 16.86
CA VAL A 71 -13.15 18.89 16.64
C VAL A 71 -14.53 18.23 16.59
N ASP A 72 -15.41 18.67 17.47
CA ASP A 72 -16.82 18.30 17.40
C ASP A 72 -17.54 19.28 16.46
N PHE A 73 -18.40 18.74 15.60
CA PHE A 73 -19.22 19.54 14.69
C PHE A 73 -20.69 19.34 15.05
N ASP A 74 -21.41 20.44 15.21
CA ASP A 74 -22.82 20.41 15.62
C ASP A 74 -23.75 19.94 14.50
N ASN A 75 -23.34 20.07 13.24
CA ASN A 75 -24.11 19.65 12.07
C ASN A 75 -23.21 19.24 10.89
N LEU A 76 -23.81 18.58 9.90
CA LEU A 76 -23.12 18.09 8.70
C LEU A 76 -22.61 19.23 7.82
N ASP A 77 -23.28 20.38 7.80
CA ASP A 77 -22.92 21.50 6.95
C ASP A 77 -21.58 22.12 7.41
N ASP A 78 -21.40 22.28 8.73
CA ASP A 78 -20.17 22.78 9.34
C ASP A 78 -18.99 21.82 9.11
N PHE A 79 -19.23 20.51 9.21
CA PHE A 79 -18.22 19.49 8.90
C PHE A 79 -17.74 19.55 7.44
N PHE A 80 -18.66 19.71 6.47
CA PHE A 80 -18.29 19.79 5.07
C PHE A 80 -17.63 21.11 4.68
N ALA A 81 -17.90 22.20 5.41
CA ALA A 81 -17.22 23.48 5.21
C ALA A 81 -15.75 23.40 5.60
N ASP A 82 -15.42 22.71 6.69
CA ASP A 82 -14.05 22.53 7.19
C ASP A 82 -13.20 21.62 6.28
N ILE A 83 -13.74 20.47 5.84
CA ILE A 83 -13.00 19.50 5.00
C ILE A 83 -12.69 19.99 3.59
N LYS A 84 -13.48 20.92 3.05
CA LYS A 84 -13.34 21.42 1.67
C LYS A 84 -12.45 22.66 1.55
N SER A 85 -11.94 23.20 2.66
CA SER A 85 -11.00 24.32 2.67
C SER A 85 -9.56 23.89 2.45
#